data_AF-A0A822XLM3-F1
#
_entry.id   AF-A0A822XLM3-F1
#
_cell.length_a   1.000
_cell.length_b   1.000
_cell.length_c   1.000
_cell.angle_alpha   90.00
_cell.angle_beta   90.00
_cell.angle_gamma   90.00
#
_symmetry.space_group_name_H-M   'P 1'
#
loop_
_entity.id
_entity.type
_entity.pdbx_description
1 polymer ?
#
loop_
_entity_poly.entity_id
_entity_poly.type
_entity_poly.pdbx_seq_one_letter_code
_entity_poly.pdbx_strand_id
1 'polypeptide(L)'
;MSPFFFSASKTFRMLWFYSLLLAVLHRPCRADPPYQLCSSAYSYMINSTFQYNLNLLLQNLSAKASLSVFNKATVGNNSDSVYGLFMCINFVSLDICKACVESAIQDINRLCPNQKEATVWEEYCQLGYSNQSFFGQVQDRNIHLMNPNNLTNPDQFTPVVRSLLANLSKEATINTSNRTYAIGDVNFTNHDKIYGLVQCTNDLSADDCYQCLQNSTDEILGCCFFYRGARVLNRNCDLRYELYDFYNNATAPTPPTNSEKNKIMLEEPPLQDTHRPIRTDFSYQNVLGMDQRESQVFPMVSLATIHEATNGFSDLNKIGQGGFGPVYKATLPDETEVAVKRLVSSEQDERRRALLDWKKRFNLIVGIARGILYLHEDSRLRIIHRDLKASNVLLDQHMNPKISDFGMARILERNHSEANTARIVGTYGYMAPEYAMEGLYSIKSDVFSFGVLMLEIIIGRRNAGFHLSKHAPSLLAYVWRLWREGKELESMDPLLTESCCKIEFERCIQVGLLCVQEDPMDRPTMSSVVVMLRSETVSLQEPQQPAFSVGRIAMQSGHSLRSPGDLSINGLTVSAVLPR
;
A
#
# COMPACT_ATOMS: atom_id res chain seq x y z
N MET A 1 47.58 -48.46 26.35
CA MET A 1 47.33 -47.10 26.84
C MET A 1 46.86 -46.25 25.68
N SER A 2 45.56 -45.95 25.66
CA SER A 2 44.87 -45.13 24.65
C SER A 2 44.86 -43.66 25.09
N PRO A 3 45.01 -42.68 24.19
CA PRO A 3 44.58 -41.31 24.43
C PRO A 3 43.24 -41.02 23.72
N PHE A 4 42.34 -40.41 24.48
CA PHE A 4 41.01 -39.96 24.08
C PHE A 4 41.07 -38.69 23.20
N PHE A 5 40.37 -38.70 22.06
CA PHE A 5 40.01 -37.48 21.31
C PHE A 5 38.53 -37.16 21.58
N PHE A 6 38.25 -36.00 22.19
CA PHE A 6 36.90 -35.45 22.30
C PHE A 6 36.47 -34.88 20.93
N SER A 7 35.51 -35.54 20.29
CA SER A 7 34.84 -35.07 19.09
C SER A 7 33.76 -34.05 19.46
N ALA A 8 34.00 -32.77 19.18
CA ALA A 8 32.93 -31.76 19.26
C ALA A 8 31.90 -32.06 18.16
N SER A 9 30.65 -32.31 18.58
CA SER A 9 29.55 -32.70 17.70
C SER A 9 29.36 -31.75 16.52
N LYS A 10 29.14 -32.32 15.33
CA LYS A 10 28.77 -31.63 14.08
C LYS A 10 27.59 -30.64 14.26
N THR A 11 26.74 -30.85 15.26
CA THR A 11 25.60 -29.97 15.59
C THR A 11 26.04 -28.59 16.09
N PHE A 12 27.15 -28.46 16.82
CA PHE A 12 27.58 -27.16 17.35
C PHE A 12 28.22 -26.26 16.29
N ARG A 13 28.95 -26.86 15.33
CA ARG A 13 29.46 -26.14 14.14
C ARG A 13 28.33 -25.73 13.18
N MET A 14 27.28 -26.54 13.06
CA MET A 14 26.07 -26.23 12.28
C MET A 14 25.24 -25.11 12.89
N LEU A 15 25.06 -25.08 14.22
CA LEU A 15 24.31 -24.03 14.93
C LEU A 15 25.03 -22.67 14.87
N TRP A 16 26.36 -22.66 14.94
CA TRP A 16 27.14 -21.43 14.79
C TRP A 16 27.03 -20.86 13.36
N PHE A 17 27.09 -21.72 12.33
CA PHE A 17 26.86 -21.34 10.93
C PHE A 17 25.41 -20.91 10.65
N TYR A 18 24.40 -21.56 11.23
CA TYR A 18 22.99 -21.17 11.09
C TYR A 18 22.69 -19.82 11.76
N SER A 19 23.35 -19.51 12.89
CA SER A 19 23.21 -18.19 13.54
C SER A 19 23.85 -17.06 12.74
N LEU A 20 24.99 -17.32 12.08
CA LEU A 20 25.62 -16.38 11.14
C LEU A 20 24.81 -16.21 9.84
N LEU A 21 24.12 -17.27 9.37
CA LEU A 21 23.26 -17.22 8.18
C LEU A 21 21.93 -16.49 8.43
N LEU A 22 21.37 -16.62 9.64
CA LEU A 22 20.15 -15.90 10.07
C LEU A 22 20.38 -14.39 10.18
N ALA A 23 21.61 -13.94 10.47
CA ALA A 23 21.97 -12.51 10.45
C ALA A 23 22.08 -11.92 9.03
N VAL A 24 22.18 -12.76 7.98
CA VAL A 24 22.38 -12.32 6.58
C VAL A 24 21.08 -12.42 5.74
N LEU A 25 20.07 -13.19 6.17
CA LEU A 25 18.86 -13.49 5.38
C LEU A 25 17.61 -12.67 5.73
N HIS A 26 17.68 -11.68 6.62
CA HIS A 26 16.64 -10.66 6.75
C HIS A 26 16.88 -9.51 5.77
N ARG A 27 16.38 -9.63 4.54
CA ARG A 27 16.12 -8.45 3.69
C ARG A 27 14.69 -8.49 3.19
N PRO A 28 13.77 -7.71 3.79
CA PRO A 28 12.39 -7.58 3.31
C PRO A 28 12.37 -6.79 2.01
N CYS A 29 11.67 -7.29 0.99
CA CYS A 29 11.23 -6.43 -0.12
C CYS A 29 10.03 -5.64 0.39
N ARG A 30 10.23 -4.32 0.40
CA ARG A 30 9.57 -3.28 1.19
C ARG A 30 8.75 -2.43 0.20
N ALA A 31 7.59 -1.91 0.61
CA ALA A 31 7.20 -0.58 0.09
C ALA A 31 8.43 0.32 0.25
N ASP A 32 8.84 1.10 -0.78
CA ASP A 32 10.11 1.84 -0.75
C ASP A 32 10.35 2.36 0.67
N PRO A 33 11.38 1.85 1.39
CA PRO A 33 11.52 2.17 2.80
C PRO A 33 11.52 3.69 2.96
N PRO A 34 10.94 4.22 4.04
CA PRO A 34 11.07 5.63 4.34
C PRO A 34 12.55 6.01 4.28
N TYR A 35 12.87 7.02 3.48
CA TYR A 35 14.22 7.56 3.41
C TYR A 35 14.32 8.69 4.41
N GLN A 36 15.43 8.77 5.14
CA GLN A 36 15.60 9.78 6.17
C GLN A 36 16.93 10.50 6.09
N LEU A 37 16.90 11.78 6.45
CA LEU A 37 18.06 12.61 6.70
C LEU A 37 17.92 13.22 8.09
N CYS A 38 18.65 12.68 9.07
CA CYS A 38 18.69 13.21 10.42
C CYS A 38 20.01 13.97 10.66
N SER A 39 19.96 15.12 11.32
CA SER A 39 21.18 15.83 11.73
C SER A 39 21.76 15.19 12.99
N SER A 40 23.03 14.77 12.97
CA SER A 40 23.72 14.20 14.14
C SER A 40 24.41 15.27 15.01
N ALA A 41 24.38 16.54 14.60
CA ALA A 41 25.17 17.58 15.24
C ALA A 41 24.57 18.05 16.58
N TYR A 42 23.25 17.94 16.76
CA TYR A 42 22.57 18.41 17.97
C TYR A 42 21.33 17.56 18.27
N SER A 43 21.33 16.91 19.44
CA SER A 43 20.15 16.22 19.99
C SER A 43 19.42 17.09 21.01
N TYR A 44 18.13 16.86 21.19
CA TYR A 44 17.35 17.43 22.29
C TYR A 44 17.23 16.43 23.44
N MET A 45 17.03 16.94 24.66
CA MET A 45 16.84 16.11 25.84
C MET A 45 15.41 15.56 25.90
N ILE A 46 15.24 14.30 26.33
CA ILE A 46 13.91 13.70 26.54
C ILE A 46 13.16 14.51 27.61
N ASN A 47 11.88 14.75 27.37
CA ASN A 47 10.98 15.61 28.15
C ASN A 47 11.39 17.10 28.17
N SER A 48 12.15 17.56 27.17
CA SER A 48 12.46 18.99 26.99
C SER A 48 11.30 19.77 26.38
N THR A 49 11.32 21.10 26.56
CA THR A 49 10.41 22.04 25.89
C THR A 49 10.45 21.87 24.38
N PHE A 50 11.63 21.67 23.80
CA PHE A 50 11.78 21.39 22.37
C PHE A 50 11.00 20.14 21.93
N GLN A 51 11.07 19.03 22.69
CA GLN A 51 10.32 17.82 22.36
C GLN A 51 8.80 18.05 22.42
N TYR A 52 8.34 18.77 23.45
CA TYR A 52 6.92 19.14 23.57
C TYR A 52 6.45 19.98 22.37
N ASN A 53 7.24 21.01 21.99
CA ASN A 53 6.95 21.86 20.84
C ASN A 53 6.98 21.08 19.52
N LEU A 54 7.91 20.13 19.36
CA LEU A 54 7.97 19.24 18.21
C LEU A 54 6.70 18.39 18.11
N ASN A 55 6.24 17.78 19.20
CA ASN A 55 5.02 16.98 19.19
C ASN A 55 3.79 17.81 18.78
N LEU A 56 3.68 19.04 19.31
CA LEU A 56 2.61 19.97 18.91
C LEU A 56 2.70 20.36 17.43
N LEU A 57 3.91 20.63 16.93
CA LEU A 57 4.14 20.94 15.53
C LEU A 57 3.71 19.79 14.61
N LEU A 58 4.12 18.57 14.92
CA LEU A 58 3.77 17.39 14.11
C LEU A 58 2.25 17.12 14.11
N GLN A 59 1.58 17.30 15.25
CA GLN A 59 0.11 17.21 15.32
C GLN A 59 -0.57 18.30 14.47
N ASN A 60 -0.08 19.54 14.51
CA ASN A 60 -0.60 20.63 13.70
C ASN A 60 -0.42 20.35 12.20
N LEU A 61 0.78 19.93 11.78
CA LEU A 61 1.07 19.61 10.38
C LEU A 61 0.18 18.45 9.87
N SER A 62 0.01 17.39 10.67
CA SER A 62 -0.92 16.29 10.35
C SER A 62 -2.37 16.78 10.18
N ALA A 63 -2.85 17.67 11.05
CA ALA A 63 -4.19 18.24 10.90
C ALA A 63 -4.31 19.06 9.61
N LYS A 64 -3.28 19.84 9.25
CA LYS A 64 -3.24 20.66 8.03
C LYS A 64 -3.17 19.83 6.74
N ALA A 65 -2.65 18.61 6.79
CA ALA A 65 -2.64 17.69 5.64
C ALA A 65 -4.04 17.28 5.17
N SER A 66 -5.08 17.47 6.01
CA SER A 66 -6.48 17.27 5.60
C SER A 66 -7.03 18.43 4.74
N LEU A 67 -6.31 19.55 4.65
CA LEU A 67 -6.79 20.79 4.02
C LEU A 67 -5.92 21.25 2.84
N SER A 68 -4.66 20.80 2.78
CA SER A 68 -3.69 21.20 1.77
C SER A 68 -2.65 20.11 1.56
N VAL A 69 -2.11 20.03 0.34
CA VAL A 69 -0.97 19.18 -0.01
C VAL A 69 0.38 19.75 0.42
N PHE A 70 0.40 21.01 0.88
CA PHE A 70 1.58 21.66 1.44
C PHE A 70 1.20 22.54 2.63
N ASN A 71 1.96 22.48 3.71
CA ASN A 71 1.85 23.43 4.80
C ASN A 71 3.18 23.57 5.54
N LYS A 72 3.42 24.76 6.10
CA LYS A 72 4.54 25.04 7.00
C LYS A 72 4.02 25.66 8.29
N ALA A 73 4.66 25.31 9.39
CA ALA A 73 4.30 25.81 10.72
C ALA A 73 5.54 25.98 11.60
N THR A 74 5.39 26.83 12.60
CA THR A 74 6.39 27.05 13.64
C THR A 74 5.71 26.96 15.00
N VAL A 75 6.32 26.25 15.94
CA VAL A 75 5.85 26.14 17.33
C VAL A 75 7.00 26.45 18.28
N GLY A 76 6.72 27.19 19.35
CA GLY A 76 7.73 27.56 20.35
C GLY A 76 8.44 28.88 20.05
N ASN A 77 9.20 29.35 21.04
CA ASN A 77 9.89 30.64 21.02
C ASN A 77 11.39 30.47 21.28
N ASN A 78 12.21 31.38 20.74
CA ASN A 78 13.66 31.47 20.98
C ASN A 78 14.39 30.14 20.69
N SER A 79 15.13 29.61 21.68
CA SER A 79 15.93 28.39 21.53
C SER A 79 15.12 27.09 21.41
N ASP A 80 13.83 27.13 21.71
CA ASP A 80 12.91 25.99 21.63
C ASP A 80 11.93 26.09 20.44
N SER A 81 12.15 27.03 19.53
CA SER A 81 11.39 27.11 18.29
C SER A 81 11.68 25.90 17.39
N VAL A 82 10.60 25.30 16.90
CA VAL A 82 10.62 24.18 15.96
C VAL A 82 9.91 24.63 14.69
N TYR A 83 10.63 24.58 13.58
CA TYR A 83 10.13 24.87 12.24
C TYR A 83 9.86 23.56 11.54
N GLY A 84 8.76 23.44 10.82
CA GLY A 84 8.50 22.24 10.03
C GLY A 84 7.53 22.48 8.89
N LEU A 85 7.59 21.59 7.91
CA LEU A 85 6.69 21.57 6.77
C LEU A 85 6.46 20.14 6.33
N PHE A 86 5.36 19.94 5.61
CA PHE A 86 5.18 18.76 4.76
C PHE A 86 4.87 19.19 3.34
N MET A 87 5.19 18.31 2.40
CA MET A 87 4.79 18.42 1.01
C MET A 87 4.37 17.04 0.51
N CYS A 88 3.14 16.92 0.06
CA CYS A 88 2.64 15.75 -0.66
C CYS A 88 2.78 15.95 -2.16
N ILE A 89 2.84 14.87 -2.93
CA ILE A 89 2.83 14.97 -4.39
C ILE A 89 1.49 15.57 -4.85
N ASN A 90 1.51 16.59 -5.71
CA ASN A 90 0.33 17.41 -6.01
C ASN A 90 -0.85 16.65 -6.63
N PHE A 91 -0.63 15.51 -7.27
CA PHE A 91 -1.72 14.73 -7.89
C PHE A 91 -2.45 13.79 -6.91
N VAL A 92 -2.00 13.66 -5.66
CA VAL A 92 -2.63 12.78 -4.67
C VAL A 92 -3.79 13.48 -3.95
N SER A 93 -4.82 12.72 -3.58
CA SER A 93 -5.93 13.25 -2.78
C SER A 93 -5.48 13.68 -1.37
N LEU A 94 -6.22 14.60 -0.74
CA LEU A 94 -5.93 15.04 0.64
C LEU A 94 -5.96 13.90 1.66
N ASP A 95 -6.77 12.86 1.44
CA ASP A 95 -6.79 11.66 2.29
C ASP A 95 -5.47 10.87 2.21
N ILE A 96 -4.94 10.70 0.99
CA ILE A 96 -3.64 10.04 0.76
C ILE A 96 -2.53 10.90 1.35
N CYS A 97 -2.58 12.22 1.14
CA CYS A 97 -1.62 13.14 1.71
C CYS A 97 -1.60 13.08 3.24
N LYS A 98 -2.77 13.10 3.89
CA LYS A 98 -2.90 12.98 5.34
C LYS A 98 -2.32 11.66 5.86
N ALA A 99 -2.71 10.54 5.27
CA ALA A 99 -2.22 9.22 5.67
C ALA A 99 -0.69 9.12 5.51
N CYS A 100 -0.14 9.69 4.44
CA CYS A 100 1.29 9.75 4.22
C CYS A 100 2.00 10.60 5.28
N VAL A 101 1.47 11.78 5.60
CA VAL A 101 2.01 12.66 6.65
C VAL A 101 1.97 11.97 8.03
N GLU A 102 0.90 11.24 8.34
CA GLU A 102 0.79 10.44 9.57
C GLU A 102 1.85 9.32 9.61
N SER A 103 2.12 8.64 8.49
CA SER A 103 3.21 7.67 8.36
C SER A 103 4.58 8.32 8.59
N ALA A 104 4.85 9.44 7.92
CA ALA A 104 6.11 10.17 8.05
C ALA A 104 6.38 10.61 9.50
N ILE A 105 5.34 10.98 10.26
CA ILE A 105 5.45 11.29 11.69
C ILE A 105 5.85 10.05 12.51
N GLN A 106 5.26 8.90 12.24
CA GLN A 106 5.63 7.64 12.91
C GLN A 106 7.10 7.30 12.59
N ASP A 107 7.51 7.48 11.33
CA ASP A 107 8.85 7.16 10.88
C ASP A 107 9.92 8.15 11.32
N ILE A 108 9.60 9.42 11.47
CA ILE A 108 10.47 10.40 12.14
C ILE A 108 10.79 9.95 13.57
N ASN A 109 9.76 9.56 14.33
CA ASN A 109 9.95 9.13 15.72
C ASN A 109 10.77 7.84 15.82
N ARG A 110 10.62 6.94 14.84
CA ARG A 110 11.33 5.66 14.77
C ARG A 110 12.76 5.78 14.28
N LEU A 111 13.00 6.57 13.24
CA LEU A 111 14.25 6.61 12.47
C LEU A 111 15.18 7.75 12.87
N CYS A 112 14.63 8.87 13.35
CA CYS A 112 15.40 10.04 13.79
C CYS A 112 15.10 10.40 15.27
N PRO A 113 15.28 9.48 16.22
CA PRO A 113 14.98 9.77 17.63
C PRO A 113 15.90 10.87 18.17
N ASN A 114 15.31 11.78 18.93
CA ASN A 114 16.00 12.83 19.70
C ASN A 114 16.82 13.83 18.88
N GLN A 115 16.61 13.94 17.57
CA GLN A 115 17.36 14.88 16.72
C GLN A 115 16.69 16.25 16.68
N LYS A 116 17.46 17.34 16.61
CA LYS A 116 16.87 18.69 16.45
C LYS A 116 16.48 19.02 15.01
N GLU A 117 16.80 18.14 14.08
CA GLU A 117 16.50 18.29 12.66
C GLU A 117 16.37 16.91 12.01
N ALA A 118 15.29 16.72 11.25
CA ALA A 118 15.07 15.52 10.46
C ALA A 118 14.19 15.80 9.24
N THR A 119 14.39 15.03 8.19
CA THR A 119 13.46 14.90 7.06
C THR A 119 13.23 13.43 6.77
N VAL A 120 11.98 13.06 6.54
CA VAL A 120 11.58 11.75 6.05
C VAL A 120 10.83 11.91 4.74
N TRP A 121 11.20 11.09 3.75
CA TRP A 121 10.51 10.94 2.47
C TRP A 121 9.81 9.58 2.45
N GLU A 122 8.51 9.63 2.24
CA GLU A 122 7.62 8.51 1.97
C GLU A 122 7.30 8.45 0.47
N GLU A 123 6.55 7.44 0.05
CA GLU A 123 6.19 7.27 -1.37
C GLU A 123 5.41 8.48 -1.95
N TYR A 124 4.55 9.11 -1.15
CA TYR A 124 3.65 10.18 -1.61
C TYR A 124 3.85 11.55 -0.95
N CYS A 125 4.80 11.66 -0.03
CA CYS A 125 5.03 12.91 0.70
C CYS A 125 6.41 12.96 1.36
N GLN A 126 6.81 14.16 1.73
CA GLN A 126 7.93 14.43 2.61
C GLN A 126 7.49 15.23 3.82
N LEU A 127 8.11 14.99 4.97
CA LEU A 127 7.95 15.79 6.18
C LEU A 127 9.31 16.10 6.79
N GLY A 128 9.54 17.38 7.09
CA GLY A 128 10.78 17.83 7.73
C GLY A 128 10.54 18.79 8.88
N TYR A 129 11.43 18.76 9.87
CA TYR A 129 11.53 19.75 10.93
C TYR A 129 12.97 20.11 11.25
N SER A 130 13.17 21.29 11.85
CA SER A 130 14.46 21.79 12.31
C SER A 130 14.30 22.80 13.45
N ASN A 131 15.35 22.98 14.25
CA ASN A 131 15.48 24.06 15.22
C ASN A 131 15.90 25.40 14.59
N GLN A 132 16.13 25.43 13.28
CA GLN A 132 16.37 26.63 12.49
C GLN A 132 15.36 26.72 11.34
N SER A 133 14.98 27.94 10.95
CA SER A 133 14.11 28.12 9.80
C SER A 133 14.83 27.69 8.53
N PHE A 134 14.20 26.79 7.78
CA PHE A 134 14.66 26.34 6.46
C PHE A 134 13.66 26.68 5.34
N PHE A 135 12.66 27.50 5.64
CA PHE A 135 11.63 27.89 4.68
C PHE A 135 12.22 28.74 3.55
N GLY A 136 11.88 28.39 2.32
CA GLY A 136 12.33 29.12 1.12
C GLY A 136 13.85 29.07 0.87
N GLN A 137 14.59 28.19 1.56
CA GLN A 137 16.03 28.07 1.40
C GLN A 137 16.36 26.77 0.66
N VAL A 138 17.08 26.88 -0.46
CA VAL A 138 17.59 25.72 -1.22
C VAL A 138 18.70 25.04 -0.40
N GLN A 139 18.59 23.73 -0.23
CA GLN A 139 19.58 22.92 0.47
C GLN A 139 20.21 21.84 -0.43
N ASP A 140 21.54 21.74 -0.39
CA ASP A 140 22.36 20.84 -1.22
C ASP A 140 22.51 19.44 -0.59
N ARG A 141 21.39 18.75 -0.34
CA ARG A 141 21.42 17.35 0.12
C ARG A 141 20.40 16.51 -0.61
N ASN A 142 20.89 15.80 -1.62
CA ASN A 142 20.08 14.96 -2.51
C ASN A 142 20.27 13.48 -2.18
N ILE A 143 19.17 12.73 -2.18
CA ILE A 143 19.21 11.26 -2.17
C ILE A 143 18.81 10.77 -3.56
N HIS A 144 19.71 10.03 -4.21
CA HIS A 144 19.49 9.46 -5.54
C HIS A 144 19.03 8.01 -5.43
N LEU A 145 17.91 7.72 -6.09
CA LEU A 145 17.36 6.37 -6.21
C LEU A 145 17.33 5.97 -7.67
N MET A 146 17.79 4.76 -7.97
CA MET A 146 17.92 4.25 -9.34
C MET A 146 17.11 2.98 -9.51
N ASN A 147 16.46 2.84 -10.66
CA ASN A 147 15.84 1.59 -11.06
C ASN A 147 16.94 0.52 -11.19
N PRO A 148 16.80 -0.67 -10.60
CA PRO A 148 17.86 -1.68 -10.60
C PRO A 148 18.12 -2.30 -11.99
N ASN A 149 17.29 -2.02 -12.99
CA ASN A 149 17.45 -2.52 -14.35
C ASN A 149 18.17 -1.49 -15.22
N ASN A 150 19.19 -1.96 -15.95
CA ASN A 150 19.95 -1.14 -16.88
C ASN A 150 19.20 -0.95 -18.22
N LEU A 151 19.49 0.17 -18.88
CA LEU A 151 19.08 0.46 -20.24
C LEU A 151 20.00 -0.21 -21.25
N THR A 152 19.42 -0.64 -22.37
CA THR A 152 20.18 -1.19 -23.50
C THR A 152 20.90 -0.10 -24.31
N ASN A 153 20.31 1.11 -24.42
CA ASN A 153 20.82 2.22 -25.23
C ASN A 153 20.84 3.55 -24.46
N PRO A 154 21.74 3.71 -23.46
CA PRO A 154 21.74 4.88 -22.58
C PRO A 154 22.09 6.20 -23.28
N ASP A 155 22.94 6.17 -24.31
CA ASP A 155 23.36 7.37 -25.04
C ASP A 155 22.23 8.05 -25.82
N GLN A 156 21.26 7.26 -26.31
CA GLN A 156 20.06 7.78 -26.98
C GLN A 156 18.97 8.19 -25.98
N PHE A 157 18.95 7.56 -24.81
CA PHE A 157 17.95 7.79 -23.78
C PHE A 157 18.17 9.10 -23.02
N THR A 158 19.42 9.37 -22.65
CA THR A 158 19.82 10.50 -21.80
C THR A 158 19.37 11.87 -22.36
N PRO A 159 19.55 12.19 -23.66
CA PRO A 159 19.11 13.48 -24.20
C PRO A 159 17.58 13.65 -24.16
N VAL A 160 16.82 12.55 -24.33
CA VAL A 160 15.35 12.56 -24.31
C VAL A 160 14.84 12.85 -22.89
N VAL A 161 15.41 12.17 -21.88
CA VAL A 161 15.11 12.45 -20.47
C VAL A 161 15.46 13.88 -20.09
N ARG A 162 16.65 14.37 -20.49
CA ARG A 162 17.05 15.76 -20.26
C ARG A 162 16.03 16.75 -20.81
N SER A 163 15.61 16.55 -22.05
CA SER A 163 14.62 17.43 -22.68
C SER A 163 13.27 17.36 -21.98
N LEU A 164 12.81 16.18 -21.58
CA LEU A 164 11.55 16.00 -20.84
C LEU A 164 11.60 16.76 -19.52
N LEU A 165 12.61 16.50 -18.69
CA LEU A 165 12.75 17.12 -17.36
C LEU A 165 12.96 18.63 -17.45
N ALA A 166 13.72 19.13 -18.45
CA ALA A 166 13.88 20.56 -18.66
C ALA A 166 12.57 21.25 -19.08
N ASN A 167 11.75 20.61 -19.89
CA ASN A 167 10.44 21.14 -20.26
C ASN A 167 9.49 21.15 -19.07
N LEU A 168 9.43 20.06 -18.31
CA LEU A 168 8.62 19.99 -17.08
C LEU A 168 9.09 21.01 -16.04
N SER A 169 10.40 21.21 -15.89
CA SER A 169 10.96 22.22 -14.98
C SER A 169 10.55 23.64 -15.35
N LYS A 170 10.45 23.95 -16.64
CA LYS A 170 9.90 25.24 -17.10
C LYS A 170 8.41 25.33 -16.80
N GLU A 171 7.66 24.27 -17.08
CA GLU A 171 6.21 24.25 -16.82
C GLU A 171 5.87 24.44 -15.34
N ALA A 172 6.62 23.79 -14.46
CA ALA A 172 6.50 23.90 -13.01
C ALA A 172 6.92 25.27 -12.46
N THR A 173 7.45 26.18 -13.28
CA THR A 173 7.87 27.54 -12.87
C THR A 173 7.17 28.65 -13.67
N ILE A 174 6.29 28.29 -14.62
CA ILE A 174 5.47 29.27 -15.34
C ILE A 174 4.48 29.91 -14.35
N ASN A 175 4.52 31.24 -14.31
CA ASN A 175 3.83 32.12 -13.37
C ASN A 175 2.30 32.22 -13.62
N THR A 176 1.64 31.07 -13.71
CA THR A 176 0.19 30.93 -13.74
C THR A 176 -0.24 30.25 -12.44
N SER A 177 -0.51 31.07 -11.42
CA SER A 177 -1.19 30.70 -10.16
C SER A 177 -0.61 29.46 -9.46
N ASN A 178 0.49 29.66 -8.71
CA ASN A 178 1.03 28.69 -7.73
C ASN A 178 1.30 27.26 -8.26
N ARG A 179 1.58 27.12 -9.57
CA ARG A 179 2.05 25.84 -10.12
C ARG A 179 3.50 25.66 -9.71
N THR A 180 3.77 24.72 -8.82
CA THR A 180 5.11 24.28 -8.39
C THR A 180 5.41 22.84 -8.80
N TYR A 181 4.69 22.35 -9.82
CA TYR A 181 4.66 20.95 -10.18
C TYR A 181 4.30 20.76 -11.65
N ALA A 182 4.88 19.75 -12.28
CA ALA A 182 4.50 19.31 -13.62
C ALA A 182 4.72 17.80 -13.78
N ILE A 183 3.87 17.18 -14.60
CA ILE A 183 4.03 15.81 -15.11
C ILE A 183 3.88 15.83 -16.62
N GLY A 184 4.52 14.85 -17.25
CA GLY A 184 4.33 14.59 -18.67
C GLY A 184 5.03 13.33 -19.11
N ASP A 185 4.89 13.04 -20.39
CA ASP A 185 5.50 11.88 -21.03
C ASP A 185 6.05 12.23 -22.42
N VAL A 186 6.99 11.42 -22.89
CA VAL A 186 7.53 11.52 -24.24
C VAL A 186 7.79 10.12 -24.81
N ASN A 187 7.51 9.94 -26.10
CA ASN A 187 7.84 8.70 -26.80
C ASN A 187 9.37 8.57 -26.91
N PHE A 188 9.91 7.44 -26.45
CA PHE A 188 11.33 7.09 -26.63
C PHE A 188 11.51 6.10 -27.79
N THR A 189 10.63 5.10 -27.87
CA THR A 189 10.52 4.19 -29.01
C THR A 189 9.06 4.19 -29.51
N ASN A 190 8.75 3.40 -30.54
CA ASN A 190 7.37 3.23 -31.01
C ASN A 190 6.45 2.57 -29.96
N HIS A 191 7.03 1.92 -28.94
CA HIS A 191 6.29 1.19 -27.92
C HIS A 191 6.56 1.72 -26.50
N ASP A 192 7.72 2.35 -26.27
CA ASP A 192 8.15 2.81 -24.95
C ASP A 192 7.98 4.33 -24.82
N LYS A 193 7.37 4.74 -23.71
CA LYS A 193 7.29 6.12 -23.25
C LYS A 193 8.14 6.33 -22.01
N ILE A 194 8.67 7.53 -21.86
CA ILE A 194 9.31 8.01 -20.63
C ILE A 194 8.32 8.92 -19.94
N TYR A 195 8.02 8.62 -18.69
CA TYR A 195 7.14 9.40 -17.83
C TYR A 195 8.01 10.20 -16.87
N GLY A 196 7.71 11.49 -16.70
CA GLY A 196 8.47 12.41 -15.86
C GLY A 196 7.57 13.19 -14.91
N LEU A 197 8.12 13.50 -13.73
CA LEU A 197 7.51 14.31 -12.69
C LEU A 197 8.56 15.23 -12.09
N VAL A 198 8.20 16.49 -11.90
CA VAL A 198 8.98 17.46 -11.13
C VAL A 198 8.07 18.22 -10.16
N GLN A 199 8.58 18.53 -8.98
CA GLN A 199 7.85 19.28 -7.95
C GLN A 199 8.80 20.15 -7.13
N CYS A 200 8.31 21.29 -6.64
CA CYS A 200 8.98 22.15 -5.68
C CYS A 200 8.07 22.44 -4.49
N THR A 201 8.66 22.78 -3.35
CA THR A 201 7.91 23.29 -2.20
C THR A 201 7.29 24.65 -2.53
N ASN A 202 6.07 24.89 -2.04
CA ASN A 202 5.31 26.10 -2.39
C ASN A 202 5.87 27.39 -1.78
N ASP A 203 6.93 27.30 -0.99
CA ASP A 203 7.62 28.43 -0.38
C ASP A 203 8.90 28.85 -1.11
N LEU A 204 9.25 28.21 -2.22
CA LEU A 204 10.34 28.66 -3.11
C LEU A 204 9.86 29.69 -4.14
N SER A 205 10.78 30.56 -4.56
CA SER A 205 10.57 31.39 -5.75
C SER A 205 10.61 30.53 -7.03
N ALA A 206 10.04 31.04 -8.12
CA ALA A 206 10.09 30.35 -9.42
C ALA A 206 11.53 30.11 -9.89
N ASP A 207 12.43 31.07 -9.66
CA ASP A 207 13.84 30.97 -10.01
C ASP A 207 14.56 29.92 -9.16
N ASP A 208 14.35 29.93 -7.83
CA ASP A 208 14.95 28.94 -6.93
C ASP A 208 14.44 27.52 -7.22
N CYS A 209 13.15 27.37 -7.52
CA CYS A 209 12.56 26.11 -7.95
C CYS A 209 13.20 25.63 -9.26
N TYR A 210 13.32 26.52 -10.27
CA TYR A 210 13.95 26.17 -11.54
C TYR A 210 15.39 25.69 -11.33
N GLN A 211 16.19 26.43 -10.56
CA GLN A 211 17.58 26.08 -10.27
C GLN A 211 17.69 24.74 -9.52
N CYS A 212 16.82 24.51 -8.51
CA CYS A 212 16.79 23.23 -7.78
C CYS A 212 16.52 22.04 -8.72
N LEU A 213 15.55 22.18 -9.62
CA LEU A 213 15.20 21.14 -10.59
C LEU A 213 16.26 20.93 -11.66
N GLN A 214 16.90 21.99 -12.15
CA GLN A 214 18.01 21.88 -13.10
C GLN A 214 19.22 21.18 -12.47
N ASN A 215 19.62 21.58 -11.25
CA ASN A 215 20.72 20.92 -10.53
C ASN A 215 20.42 19.44 -10.29
N SER A 216 19.19 19.10 -9.87
CA SER A 216 18.76 17.71 -9.68
C SER A 216 18.78 16.91 -10.99
N THR A 217 18.43 17.55 -12.11
CA THR A 217 18.48 16.94 -13.45
C THR A 217 19.93 16.66 -13.86
N ASP A 218 20.83 17.63 -13.71
CA ASP A 218 22.23 17.46 -14.09
C ASP A 218 22.93 16.41 -13.23
N GLU A 219 22.61 16.35 -11.93
CA GLU A 219 23.17 15.35 -11.02
C GLU A 219 22.71 13.93 -11.39
N ILE A 220 21.41 13.72 -11.62
CA ILE A 220 20.89 12.38 -11.94
C ILE A 220 21.34 11.91 -13.33
N LEU A 221 21.44 12.82 -14.30
CA LEU A 221 21.98 12.49 -15.63
C LEU A 221 23.51 12.33 -15.62
N GLY A 222 24.21 12.88 -14.63
CA GLY A 222 25.65 12.67 -14.44
C GLY A 222 25.96 11.31 -13.81
N CYS A 223 25.23 10.91 -12.77
CA CYS A 223 25.50 9.68 -12.01
C CYS A 223 24.83 8.43 -12.58
N CYS A 224 23.67 8.60 -13.23
CA CYS A 224 22.64 7.57 -13.24
C CYS A 224 21.99 7.37 -14.62
N PHE A 225 22.62 7.89 -15.69
CA PHE A 225 22.13 7.90 -17.07
C PHE A 225 21.88 6.53 -17.71
N PHE A 226 22.38 5.45 -17.11
CA PHE A 226 22.27 4.09 -17.61
C PHE A 226 21.10 3.29 -17.03
N TYR A 227 20.29 3.88 -16.15
CA TYR A 227 19.16 3.22 -15.51
C TYR A 227 17.82 3.59 -16.14
N ARG A 228 16.89 2.62 -16.17
CA ARG A 228 15.55 2.76 -16.77
C ARG A 228 14.64 3.77 -16.08
N GLY A 229 15.01 4.21 -14.88
CA GLY A 229 14.28 5.19 -14.09
C GLY A 229 15.16 5.68 -12.95
N ALA A 230 14.88 6.89 -12.46
CA ALA A 230 15.57 7.45 -11.32
C ALA A 230 14.72 8.47 -10.57
N ARG A 231 15.04 8.69 -9.30
CA ARG A 231 14.44 9.70 -8.43
C ARG A 231 15.51 10.50 -7.71
N VAL A 232 15.28 11.80 -7.58
CA VAL A 232 16.03 12.69 -6.68
C VAL A 232 15.06 13.12 -5.59
N LEU A 233 15.38 12.75 -4.35
CA LEU A 233 14.68 13.23 -3.17
C LEU A 233 15.48 14.41 -2.60
N ASN A 234 14.91 15.60 -2.65
CA ASN A 234 15.47 16.82 -2.08
C ASN A 234 14.39 17.54 -1.25
N ARG A 235 14.82 18.24 -0.19
CA ARG A 235 13.92 18.93 0.76
C ARG A 235 13.04 20.00 0.12
N ASN A 236 13.51 20.57 -0.99
CA ASN A 236 12.95 21.71 -1.68
C ASN A 236 12.36 21.33 -3.04
N CYS A 237 12.93 20.34 -3.73
CA CYS A 237 12.39 19.86 -5.01
C CYS A 237 12.50 18.35 -5.16
N ASP A 238 11.53 17.74 -5.84
CA ASP A 238 11.50 16.31 -6.14
C ASP A 238 11.51 16.12 -7.66
N LEU A 239 12.25 15.10 -8.10
CA LEU A 239 12.32 14.73 -9.51
C LEU A 239 12.21 13.22 -9.66
N ARG A 240 11.42 12.76 -10.62
CA ARG A 240 11.31 11.33 -10.96
C ARG A 240 11.10 11.13 -12.45
N TYR A 241 11.79 10.15 -13.02
CA TYR A 241 11.43 9.60 -14.33
C TYR A 241 11.43 8.07 -14.31
N GLU A 242 10.54 7.45 -15.08
CA GLU A 242 10.42 5.99 -15.23
C GLU A 242 9.92 5.63 -16.65
N LEU A 243 10.04 4.36 -17.03
CA LEU A 243 9.49 3.80 -18.29
C LEU A 243 8.05 3.27 -18.17
N TYR A 244 7.39 3.47 -17.03
CA TYR A 244 5.99 3.12 -16.80
C TYR A 244 5.24 4.33 -16.22
N ASP A 245 3.94 4.41 -16.47
CA ASP A 245 3.10 5.44 -15.87
C ASP A 245 3.00 5.20 -14.35
N PHE A 246 3.50 6.16 -13.56
CA PHE A 246 3.48 6.12 -12.10
C PHE A 246 2.60 7.21 -11.48
N TYR A 247 1.90 7.99 -12.30
CA TYR A 247 0.91 8.99 -11.86
C TYR A 247 -0.52 8.64 -12.32
N ASN A 248 -0.73 7.41 -12.83
CA ASN A 248 -2.04 6.76 -13.06
C ASN A 248 -3.02 7.64 -13.85
N ASN A 249 -2.60 8.12 -15.03
CA ASN A 249 -3.39 9.03 -15.89
C ASN A 249 -3.87 10.33 -15.22
N ALA A 250 -3.20 10.82 -14.16
CA ALA A 250 -3.39 12.20 -13.72
C ALA A 250 -3.18 13.15 -14.92
N THR A 251 -4.20 13.94 -15.27
CA THR A 251 -4.10 14.85 -16.42
C THR A 251 -3.14 15.98 -16.14
N ALA A 252 -2.22 16.24 -17.07
CA ALA A 252 -1.35 17.42 -17.02
C ALA A 252 -2.19 18.70 -16.83
N PRO A 253 -1.74 19.66 -16.01
CA PRO A 253 -2.52 20.86 -15.71
C PRO A 253 -2.69 21.72 -16.97
N THR A 254 -3.86 21.65 -17.60
CA THR A 254 -4.20 22.45 -18.78
C THR A 254 -3.95 23.94 -18.53
N PRO A 255 -3.31 24.69 -19.45
CA PRO A 255 -3.18 26.14 -19.30
C PRO A 255 -4.57 26.77 -19.19
N PRO A 256 -4.79 27.77 -18.31
CA PRO A 256 -6.07 28.45 -18.27
C PRO A 256 -6.32 29.12 -19.62
N THR A 257 -7.43 28.74 -20.28
CA THR A 257 -7.88 29.41 -21.50
C THR A 257 -8.33 30.83 -21.14
N ASN A 258 -8.12 31.78 -22.06
CA ASN A 258 -8.31 33.23 -21.89
C ASN A 258 -9.74 33.71 -21.53
N SER A 259 -10.65 32.84 -21.09
CA SER A 259 -12.03 33.19 -20.72
C SER A 259 -12.26 33.45 -19.22
N GLU A 260 -11.32 33.10 -18.33
CA GLU A 260 -11.48 33.29 -16.87
C GLU A 260 -10.80 34.55 -16.30
N LYS A 261 -10.16 35.38 -17.14
CA LYS A 261 -9.49 36.62 -16.71
C LYS A 261 -10.42 37.77 -16.28
N ASN A 262 -11.74 37.65 -16.45
CA ASN A 262 -12.68 38.76 -16.26
C ASN A 262 -13.64 38.61 -15.07
N LYS A 263 -13.29 37.86 -14.01
CA LYS A 263 -14.21 37.76 -12.85
C LYS A 263 -13.62 37.92 -11.45
N ILE A 264 -12.38 38.40 -11.29
CA ILE A 264 -11.87 38.77 -9.97
C ILE A 264 -11.03 40.04 -10.06
N MET A 265 -11.66 41.19 -9.83
CA MET A 265 -10.99 42.39 -9.33
C MET A 265 -11.82 42.97 -8.19
N LEU A 266 -11.16 43.06 -7.03
CA LEU A 266 -11.32 44.01 -5.92
C LEU A 266 -12.59 43.92 -5.05
N GLU A 267 -12.41 43.53 -3.79
CA GLU A 267 -12.47 44.47 -2.65
C GLU A 267 -11.94 43.79 -1.36
N GLU A 268 -11.06 44.47 -0.61
CA GLU A 268 -10.66 44.09 0.75
C GLU A 268 -11.73 44.54 1.76
N PRO A 269 -12.10 43.75 2.78
CA PRO A 269 -12.91 44.24 3.89
C PRO A 269 -12.04 44.71 5.08
N PRO A 270 -12.46 45.79 5.79
CA PRO A 270 -11.72 46.35 6.92
C PRO A 270 -11.98 45.63 8.24
N LEU A 271 -11.03 45.76 9.17
CA LEU A 271 -11.11 45.31 10.57
C LEU A 271 -12.24 46.01 11.36
N GLN A 272 -13.05 45.24 12.11
CA GLN A 272 -13.53 45.63 13.46
C GLN A 272 -14.21 44.50 14.26
N ASP A 273 -13.61 44.23 15.43
CA ASP A 273 -14.12 44.03 16.80
C ASP A 273 -15.35 43.16 17.17
N THR A 274 -15.44 42.91 18.48
CA THR A 274 -15.84 41.70 19.23
C THR A 274 -17.30 41.61 19.72
N HIS A 275 -17.69 40.37 20.07
CA HIS A 275 -18.75 39.92 21.01
C HIS A 275 -20.12 39.38 20.51
N ARG A 276 -20.20 38.02 20.50
CA ARG A 276 -21.31 37.06 20.83
C ARG A 276 -22.64 37.08 20.03
N PRO A 277 -23.44 35.98 20.03
CA PRO A 277 -23.14 34.56 20.19
C PRO A 277 -23.63 33.71 19.00
N ILE A 278 -23.07 32.50 18.87
CA ILE A 278 -23.40 31.50 17.86
C ILE A 278 -24.84 31.02 18.07
N ARG A 279 -25.70 31.21 17.06
CA ARG A 279 -26.90 30.41 16.86
C ARG A 279 -26.94 29.91 15.42
N THR A 280 -27.13 28.61 15.34
CA THR A 280 -27.31 27.72 14.20
C THR A 280 -28.38 28.20 13.22
N ASP A 281 -28.07 28.27 11.92
CA ASP A 281 -28.87 27.60 10.89
C ASP A 281 -28.15 27.50 9.53
N PHE A 282 -28.50 26.45 8.80
CA PHE A 282 -27.85 25.82 7.65
C PHE A 282 -27.97 26.57 6.31
N SER A 283 -27.00 26.32 5.40
CA SER A 283 -27.25 26.24 3.95
C SER A 283 -26.13 25.47 3.24
N TYR A 284 -26.41 24.22 2.87
CA TYR A 284 -25.66 23.42 1.89
C TYR A 284 -26.26 23.63 0.49
N GLN A 285 -25.41 23.97 -0.49
CA GLN A 285 -25.64 23.86 -1.94
C GLN A 285 -24.24 23.63 -2.56
N ASN A 286 -23.94 22.73 -3.49
CA ASN A 286 -24.66 21.72 -4.26
C ASN A 286 -23.58 20.73 -4.77
N VAL A 287 -23.83 19.42 -4.75
CA VAL A 287 -23.34 18.50 -5.79
C VAL A 287 -24.53 17.63 -6.19
N LEU A 288 -24.99 17.84 -7.42
CA LEU A 288 -26.08 17.09 -8.04
C LEU A 288 -25.54 15.80 -8.67
N GLY A 289 -26.24 14.70 -8.42
CA GLY A 289 -26.26 13.50 -9.25
C GLY A 289 -27.63 12.87 -9.08
N MET A 290 -28.50 13.06 -10.07
CA MET A 290 -29.91 12.64 -10.05
C MET A 290 -30.00 11.11 -9.96
N ASP A 291 -30.47 10.55 -8.85
CA ASP A 291 -31.86 10.11 -8.67
C ASP A 291 -32.06 9.49 -7.27
N GLN A 292 -33.28 9.62 -6.76
CA GLN A 292 -33.62 9.64 -5.34
C GLN A 292 -33.74 8.25 -4.68
N ARG A 293 -32.82 7.90 -3.78
CA ARG A 293 -33.12 7.24 -2.49
C ARG A 293 -32.15 7.72 -1.43
N GLU A 294 -32.71 8.25 -0.34
CA GLU A 294 -32.02 8.85 0.81
C GLU A 294 -30.83 8.00 1.30
N SER A 295 -29.62 8.55 1.14
CA SER A 295 -28.42 8.03 1.79
C SER A 295 -28.56 8.25 3.30
N GLN A 296 -28.60 7.17 4.07
CA GLN A 296 -28.58 7.23 5.54
C GLN A 296 -27.35 8.02 6.01
N VAL A 297 -27.60 9.12 6.71
CA VAL A 297 -26.59 9.91 7.42
C VAL A 297 -25.98 9.02 8.50
N PHE A 298 -24.67 8.77 8.45
CA PHE A 298 -23.98 8.04 9.53
C PHE A 298 -23.87 8.94 10.76
N PRO A 299 -24.41 8.52 11.93
CA PRO A 299 -24.31 9.31 13.15
C PRO A 299 -22.86 9.36 13.65
N MET A 300 -22.33 10.58 13.88
CA MET A 300 -21.05 10.76 14.57
C MET A 300 -21.26 10.55 16.08
N VAL A 301 -20.59 9.55 16.65
CA VAL A 301 -20.66 9.21 18.08
C VAL A 301 -19.30 9.49 18.72
N SER A 302 -19.30 10.14 19.89
CA SER A 302 -18.06 10.49 20.59
C SER A 302 -17.39 9.26 21.21
N LEU A 303 -16.05 9.28 21.37
CA LEU A 303 -15.32 8.20 22.03
C LEU A 303 -15.75 8.01 23.50
N ALA A 304 -16.14 9.10 24.19
CA ALA A 304 -16.66 9.03 25.56
C ALA A 304 -17.99 8.25 25.61
N THR A 305 -18.89 8.53 24.65
CA THR A 305 -20.15 7.80 24.50
C THR A 305 -19.91 6.32 24.20
N ILE A 306 -18.96 6.00 23.32
CA ILE A 306 -18.57 4.61 23.04
C ILE A 306 -17.99 3.92 24.28
N HIS A 307 -17.14 4.61 25.04
CA HIS A 307 -16.54 4.08 26.25
C HIS A 307 -17.60 3.76 27.31
N GLU A 308 -18.56 4.65 27.53
CA GLU A 308 -19.68 4.42 28.46
C GLU A 308 -20.62 3.31 27.95
N ALA A 309 -21.02 3.36 26.67
CA ALA A 309 -21.91 2.39 26.04
C ALA A 309 -21.35 0.96 26.02
N THR A 310 -20.01 0.82 26.00
CA THR A 310 -19.33 -0.49 26.10
C THR A 310 -18.98 -0.89 27.54
N ASN A 311 -19.35 -0.08 28.54
CA ASN A 311 -18.93 -0.22 29.94
C ASN A 311 -17.40 -0.35 30.07
N GLY A 312 -16.68 0.62 29.51
CA GLY A 312 -15.22 0.65 29.48
C GLY A 312 -14.59 -0.47 28.66
N PHE A 313 -15.26 -0.93 27.59
CA PHE A 313 -14.87 -2.11 26.82
C PHE A 313 -14.77 -3.38 27.68
N SER A 314 -15.78 -3.60 28.54
CA SER A 314 -15.87 -4.78 29.40
C SER A 314 -15.92 -6.08 28.58
N ASP A 315 -15.23 -7.12 29.05
CA ASP A 315 -15.30 -8.45 28.42
C ASP A 315 -16.71 -9.06 28.44
N LEU A 316 -17.58 -8.62 29.36
CA LEU A 316 -19.00 -9.01 29.38
C LEU A 316 -19.76 -8.53 28.14
N ASN A 317 -19.31 -7.43 27.55
CA ASN A 317 -19.90 -6.86 26.34
C ASN A 317 -19.18 -7.33 25.07
N LYS A 318 -18.16 -8.19 25.17
CA LYS A 318 -17.40 -8.63 24.01
C LYS A 318 -18.20 -9.64 23.19
N ILE A 319 -18.47 -9.30 21.93
CA ILE A 319 -19.24 -10.13 21.00
C ILE A 319 -18.39 -10.89 19.98
N GLY A 320 -17.12 -10.51 19.82
CA GLY A 320 -16.19 -11.21 18.94
C GLY A 320 -14.77 -10.64 19.03
N GLN A 321 -13.79 -11.29 18.41
CA GLN A 321 -12.43 -10.75 18.27
C GLN A 321 -11.79 -11.28 16.99
N GLY A 322 -11.35 -10.37 16.11
CA GLY A 322 -10.60 -10.70 14.90
C GLY A 322 -9.12 -10.28 14.99
N GLY A 323 -8.38 -10.43 13.89
CA GLY A 323 -6.95 -10.05 13.81
C GLY A 323 -6.66 -8.56 14.01
N PHE A 324 -7.70 -7.73 13.92
CA PHE A 324 -7.64 -6.28 14.16
C PHE A 324 -8.29 -5.88 15.49
N GLY A 325 -8.43 -6.82 16.43
CA GLY A 325 -8.86 -6.54 17.81
C GLY A 325 -10.31 -6.94 18.15
N PRO A 326 -10.69 -6.81 19.44
CA PRO A 326 -11.98 -7.20 19.99
C PRO A 326 -13.13 -6.30 19.53
N VAL A 327 -14.31 -6.90 19.32
CA VAL A 327 -15.57 -6.25 19.01
C VAL A 327 -16.48 -6.36 20.23
N TYR A 328 -17.05 -5.24 20.65
CA TYR A 328 -17.94 -5.13 21.80
C TYR A 328 -19.34 -4.72 21.35
N LYS A 329 -20.37 -5.27 21.99
CA LYS A 329 -21.71 -4.72 21.99
C LYS A 329 -21.70 -3.42 22.77
N ALA A 330 -22.33 -2.39 22.23
CA ALA A 330 -22.54 -1.13 22.91
C ALA A 330 -24.01 -0.74 22.75
N THR A 331 -24.62 -0.23 23.82
CA THR A 331 -25.96 0.37 23.76
C THR A 331 -25.78 1.87 23.91
N LEU A 332 -26.04 2.60 22.83
CA LEU A 332 -25.93 4.06 22.78
C LEU A 332 -27.02 4.73 23.64
N PRO A 333 -26.89 6.03 23.98
CA PRO A 333 -27.87 6.73 24.83
C PRO A 333 -29.29 6.81 24.25
N ASP A 334 -29.42 6.61 22.94
CA ASP A 334 -30.69 6.53 22.22
C ASP A 334 -31.26 5.09 22.16
N GLU A 335 -30.72 4.18 22.99
CA GLU A 335 -31.03 2.74 23.03
C GLU A 335 -30.60 1.96 21.77
N THR A 336 -29.86 2.59 20.85
CA THR A 336 -29.36 1.91 19.65
C THR A 336 -28.23 0.94 20.03
N GLU A 337 -28.43 -0.34 19.74
CA GLU A 337 -27.39 -1.36 19.88
C GLU A 337 -26.43 -1.34 18.68
N VAL A 338 -25.13 -1.18 18.93
CA VAL A 338 -24.08 -1.16 17.91
C VAL A 338 -22.93 -2.10 18.25
N ALA A 339 -22.17 -2.50 17.23
CA ALA A 339 -20.93 -3.27 17.39
C ALA A 339 -19.72 -2.34 17.27
N VAL A 340 -18.92 -2.24 18.32
CA VAL A 340 -17.73 -1.38 18.40
C VAL A 340 -16.48 -2.23 18.28
N LYS A 341 -15.73 -2.08 17.18
CA LYS A 341 -14.45 -2.75 16.96
C LYS A 341 -13.29 -1.92 17.53
N ARG A 342 -12.65 -2.42 18.59
CA ARG A 342 -11.46 -1.80 19.19
C ARG A 342 -10.20 -2.40 18.58
N LEU A 343 -9.35 -1.57 17.97
CA LEU A 343 -8.08 -2.01 17.39
C LEU A 343 -7.05 -2.33 18.49
N VAL A 344 -6.44 -3.52 18.47
CA VAL A 344 -5.47 -3.99 19.48
C VAL A 344 -4.29 -4.69 18.79
N SER A 345 -3.06 -4.51 19.28
CA SER A 345 -1.84 -5.20 18.83
C SER A 345 -1.80 -6.67 19.30
N SER A 346 -1.30 -7.57 18.45
CA SER A 346 -1.57 -9.01 18.49
C SER A 346 -0.50 -9.86 19.23
N GLU A 347 -0.88 -10.58 20.30
CA GLU A 347 -0.01 -11.57 20.99
C GLU A 347 -0.70 -12.92 21.38
N GLN A 348 -1.88 -13.30 20.85
CA GLN A 348 -2.61 -14.53 21.31
C GLN A 348 -3.19 -15.43 20.19
N ASP A 349 -2.37 -15.83 19.21
CA ASP A 349 -2.84 -16.58 18.02
C ASP A 349 -2.82 -18.12 18.13
N GLU A 350 -1.92 -18.75 18.90
CA GLU A 350 -1.72 -20.21 18.82
C GLU A 350 -2.80 -21.06 19.51
N ARG A 351 -3.27 -20.68 20.71
CA ARG A 351 -4.31 -21.44 21.44
C ARG A 351 -5.67 -21.45 20.74
N ARG A 352 -5.96 -20.44 19.91
CA ARG A 352 -7.23 -20.30 19.18
C ARG A 352 -7.29 -21.17 17.94
N ARG A 353 -6.14 -21.45 17.31
CA ARG A 353 -6.05 -22.30 16.10
C ARG A 353 -6.51 -23.74 16.37
N ALA A 354 -6.30 -24.25 17.58
CA ALA A 354 -6.72 -25.59 18.00
C ALA A 354 -8.24 -25.75 18.18
N LEU A 355 -9.03 -24.65 18.20
CA LEU A 355 -10.48 -24.70 18.39
C LEU A 355 -11.26 -24.95 17.08
N LEU A 356 -10.59 -24.83 15.93
CA LEU A 356 -11.16 -24.91 14.58
C LEU A 356 -10.91 -26.29 13.94
N ASP A 357 -11.70 -27.28 14.35
CA ASP A 357 -11.79 -28.59 13.68
C ASP A 357 -12.32 -28.47 12.24
N TRP A 358 -12.23 -29.55 11.47
CA TRP A 358 -12.66 -29.57 10.07
C TRP A 358 -14.12 -29.14 9.88
N LYS A 359 -15.04 -29.69 10.69
CA LYS A 359 -16.47 -29.39 10.60
C LYS A 359 -16.74 -27.89 10.76
N LYS A 360 -16.07 -27.24 11.70
CA LYS A 360 -16.16 -25.78 11.87
C LYS A 360 -15.60 -25.04 10.66
N ARG A 361 -14.40 -25.40 10.18
CA ARG A 361 -13.78 -24.75 9.00
C ARG A 361 -14.66 -24.90 7.76
N PHE A 362 -15.22 -26.08 7.52
CA PHE A 362 -16.13 -26.34 6.42
C PHE A 362 -17.41 -25.51 6.53
N ASN A 363 -18.01 -25.43 7.73
CA ASN A 363 -19.16 -24.56 7.98
C ASN A 363 -18.85 -23.07 7.75
N LEU A 364 -17.64 -22.61 8.09
CA LEU A 364 -17.19 -21.26 7.77
C LEU A 364 -17.15 -21.03 6.26
N ILE A 365 -16.51 -21.93 5.50
CA ILE A 365 -16.40 -21.82 4.04
C ILE A 365 -17.79 -21.77 3.40
N VAL A 366 -18.68 -22.69 3.75
CA VAL A 366 -20.05 -22.74 3.23
C VAL A 366 -20.85 -21.50 3.64
N GLY A 367 -20.69 -21.02 4.87
CA GLY A 367 -21.36 -19.83 5.36
C GLY A 367 -20.91 -18.55 4.65
N ILE A 368 -19.60 -18.39 4.44
CA ILE A 368 -19.03 -17.28 3.65
C ILE A 368 -19.53 -17.36 2.21
N ALA A 369 -19.50 -18.54 1.59
CA ALA A 369 -19.97 -18.72 0.22
C ALA A 369 -21.43 -18.29 0.04
N ARG A 370 -22.30 -18.65 1.00
CA ARG A 370 -23.70 -18.23 1.05
C ARG A 370 -23.85 -16.72 1.27
N GLY A 371 -23.01 -16.14 2.12
CA GLY A 371 -23.01 -14.69 2.34
C GLY A 371 -22.70 -13.91 1.06
N ILE A 372 -21.71 -14.38 0.28
CA ILE A 372 -21.36 -13.74 -1.00
C ILE A 372 -22.43 -14.01 -2.06
N LEU A 373 -22.95 -15.24 -2.14
CA LEU A 373 -24.09 -15.56 -3.01
C LEU A 373 -25.26 -14.61 -2.74
N TYR A 374 -25.56 -14.36 -1.48
CA TYR A 374 -26.60 -13.39 -1.11
C TYR A 374 -26.29 -12.00 -1.67
N LEU A 375 -25.06 -11.49 -1.54
CA LEU A 375 -24.67 -10.18 -2.07
C LEU A 375 -24.74 -10.11 -3.61
N HIS A 376 -24.46 -11.21 -4.30
CA HIS A 376 -24.36 -11.25 -5.76
C HIS A 376 -25.72 -11.48 -6.45
N GLU A 377 -26.54 -12.37 -5.90
CA GLU A 377 -27.72 -12.92 -6.57
C GLU A 377 -29.02 -12.72 -5.78
N ASP A 378 -29.03 -12.97 -4.46
CA ASP A 378 -30.28 -12.98 -3.67
C ASP A 378 -30.68 -11.59 -3.13
N SER A 379 -29.72 -10.67 -3.01
CA SER A 379 -30.00 -9.32 -2.54
C SER A 379 -30.71 -8.50 -3.61
N ARG A 380 -31.50 -7.53 -3.15
CA ARG A 380 -32.24 -6.61 -4.04
C ARG A 380 -31.30 -5.88 -5.01
N LEU A 381 -30.12 -5.49 -4.52
CA LEU A 381 -29.06 -4.85 -5.29
C LEU A 381 -27.91 -5.85 -5.43
N ARG A 382 -27.25 -5.91 -6.58
CA ARG A 382 -26.04 -6.71 -6.75
C ARG A 382 -24.87 -5.93 -6.14
N ILE A 383 -24.28 -6.45 -5.07
CA ILE A 383 -23.22 -5.81 -4.31
C ILE A 383 -21.92 -6.57 -4.53
N ILE A 384 -20.88 -5.87 -5.01
CA ILE A 384 -19.53 -6.40 -5.13
C ILE A 384 -18.72 -5.90 -3.94
N HIS A 385 -18.18 -6.80 -3.13
CA HIS A 385 -17.53 -6.47 -1.85
C HIS A 385 -16.15 -5.81 -2.04
N ARG A 386 -15.34 -6.31 -2.99
CA ARG A 386 -14.00 -5.78 -3.38
C ARG A 386 -12.89 -5.86 -2.33
N ASP A 387 -13.18 -6.10 -1.05
CA ASP A 387 -12.17 -6.34 0.00
C ASP A 387 -12.48 -7.59 0.87
N LEU A 388 -12.81 -8.71 0.23
CA LEU A 388 -13.07 -9.95 0.95
C LEU A 388 -11.75 -10.61 1.39
N LYS A 389 -11.59 -10.81 2.69
CA LYS A 389 -10.40 -11.42 3.33
C LYS A 389 -10.74 -11.97 4.71
N ALA A 390 -9.84 -12.77 5.29
CA ALA A 390 -10.08 -13.42 6.59
C ALA A 390 -10.42 -12.42 7.72
N SER A 391 -9.80 -11.24 7.73
CA SER A 391 -10.06 -10.23 8.77
C SER A 391 -11.40 -9.51 8.67
N ASN A 392 -12.05 -9.63 7.52
CA ASN A 392 -13.35 -9.04 7.23
C ASN A 392 -14.49 -10.07 7.40
N VAL A 393 -14.16 -11.30 7.83
CA VAL A 393 -15.13 -12.29 8.28
C VAL A 393 -15.12 -12.34 9.80
N LEU A 394 -16.21 -11.88 10.42
CA LEU A 394 -16.43 -11.96 11.87
C LEU A 394 -17.11 -13.27 12.20
N LEU A 395 -16.87 -13.78 13.42
CA LEU A 395 -17.53 -14.98 13.94
C LEU A 395 -18.45 -14.60 15.09
N ASP A 396 -19.69 -15.07 15.06
CA ASP A 396 -20.61 -14.93 16.18
C ASP A 396 -20.34 -15.97 17.29
N GLN A 397 -21.09 -15.88 18.39
CA GLN A 397 -20.98 -16.79 19.54
C GLN A 397 -21.20 -18.28 19.20
N HIS A 398 -21.80 -18.57 18.04
CA HIS A 398 -22.05 -19.93 17.55
C HIS A 398 -21.07 -20.32 16.43
N MET A 399 -20.01 -19.54 16.21
CA MET A 399 -19.00 -19.74 15.17
C MET A 399 -19.55 -19.64 13.74
N ASN A 400 -20.66 -18.91 13.52
CA ASN A 400 -21.12 -18.63 12.17
C ASN A 400 -20.38 -17.42 11.59
N PRO A 401 -20.00 -17.47 10.30
CA PRO A 401 -19.33 -16.36 9.66
C PRO A 401 -20.31 -15.23 9.34
N LYS A 402 -19.86 -13.99 9.50
CA LYS A 402 -20.55 -12.76 9.12
C LYS A 402 -19.58 -11.91 8.31
N ILE A 403 -19.93 -11.64 7.05
CA ILE A 403 -19.15 -10.75 6.18
C ILE A 403 -19.33 -9.32 6.69
N SER A 404 -18.24 -8.58 6.80
CA SER A 404 -18.19 -7.22 7.34
C SER A 404 -17.28 -6.34 6.48
N ASP A 405 -17.27 -5.03 6.77
CA ASP A 405 -16.42 -4.04 6.11
C ASP A 405 -16.77 -3.79 4.63
N PHE A 406 -17.96 -3.23 4.41
CA PHE A 406 -18.47 -2.83 3.10
C PHE A 406 -17.96 -1.46 2.64
N GLY A 407 -16.92 -0.89 3.28
CA GLY A 407 -16.41 0.45 2.92
C GLY A 407 -15.89 0.55 1.48
N MET A 408 -15.48 -0.58 0.90
CA MET A 408 -15.03 -0.68 -0.49
C MET A 408 -16.10 -1.24 -1.43
N ALA A 409 -17.26 -1.64 -0.90
CA ALA A 409 -18.28 -2.30 -1.68
C ALA A 409 -18.91 -1.34 -2.71
N ARG A 410 -19.38 -1.89 -3.82
CA ARG A 410 -20.07 -1.15 -4.88
C ARG A 410 -21.34 -1.87 -5.30
N ILE A 411 -22.34 -1.08 -5.67
CA ILE A 411 -23.56 -1.60 -6.28
C ILE A 411 -23.33 -1.65 -7.79
N LEU A 412 -23.52 -2.83 -8.36
CA LEU A 412 -23.49 -3.04 -9.80
C LEU A 412 -24.93 -3.15 -10.32
N GLU A 413 -25.26 -2.40 -11.36
CA GLU A 413 -26.57 -2.53 -11.99
C GLU A 413 -26.73 -3.91 -12.62
N ARG A 414 -27.93 -4.51 -12.54
CA ARG A 414 -28.15 -5.90 -12.96
C ARG A 414 -27.84 -6.16 -14.45
N ASN A 415 -27.90 -5.12 -15.28
CA ASN A 415 -27.64 -5.17 -16.72
C ASN A 415 -26.14 -5.20 -17.06
N HIS A 416 -25.27 -4.84 -16.12
CA HIS A 416 -23.83 -4.86 -16.29
C HIS A 416 -23.23 -6.09 -15.61
N SER A 417 -22.41 -6.85 -16.35
CA SER A 417 -21.67 -8.01 -15.84
C SER A 417 -20.39 -7.61 -15.10
N GLU A 418 -19.85 -6.44 -15.43
CA GLU A 418 -18.61 -5.88 -14.90
C GLU A 418 -18.70 -4.35 -14.87
N ALA A 419 -17.84 -3.74 -14.06
CA ALA A 419 -17.63 -2.30 -14.05
C ALA A 419 -16.14 -2.01 -13.82
N ASN A 420 -15.71 -0.81 -14.19
CA ASN A 420 -14.34 -0.35 -14.02
C ASN A 420 -14.25 0.70 -12.91
N THR A 421 -13.07 0.82 -12.31
CA THR A 421 -12.78 1.84 -11.31
C THR A 421 -11.33 2.29 -11.43
N ALA A 422 -11.11 3.60 -11.55
CA ALA A 422 -9.76 4.17 -11.52
C ALA A 422 -9.11 4.03 -10.13
N ARG A 423 -9.92 3.96 -9.07
CA ARG A 423 -9.46 3.78 -7.68
C ARG A 423 -9.46 2.29 -7.32
N ILE A 424 -8.30 1.66 -7.42
CA ILE A 424 -8.06 0.27 -6.99
C ILE A 424 -7.91 0.27 -5.47
N VAL A 425 -8.79 -0.43 -4.78
CA VAL A 425 -8.81 -0.56 -3.31
C VAL A 425 -9.09 -2.00 -2.93
N GLY A 426 -8.43 -2.50 -1.91
CA GLY A 426 -8.59 -3.89 -1.49
C GLY A 426 -7.28 -4.42 -0.94
N THR A 427 -7.28 -5.69 -0.57
CA THR A 427 -6.13 -6.29 0.10
C THR A 427 -5.30 -7.12 -0.86
N TYR A 428 -4.03 -6.75 -0.98
CA TYR A 428 -3.07 -7.46 -1.82
C TYR A 428 -3.01 -8.97 -1.47
N GLY A 429 -2.93 -9.80 -2.51
CA GLY A 429 -2.99 -11.25 -2.40
C GLY A 429 -4.41 -11.84 -2.39
N TYR A 430 -5.45 -11.04 -2.18
CA TYR A 430 -6.86 -11.45 -2.33
C TYR A 430 -7.52 -10.82 -3.56
N MET A 431 -6.94 -9.74 -4.11
CA MET A 431 -7.45 -9.07 -5.30
C MET A 431 -7.24 -9.93 -6.54
N ALA A 432 -8.29 -10.04 -7.36
CA ALA A 432 -8.23 -10.66 -8.68
C ALA A 432 -7.28 -9.88 -9.60
N PRO A 433 -6.59 -10.55 -10.54
CA PRO A 433 -5.61 -9.92 -11.42
C PRO A 433 -6.22 -8.80 -12.27
N GLU A 434 -7.37 -9.02 -12.91
CA GLU A 434 -8.06 -8.03 -13.73
C GLU A 434 -8.49 -6.80 -12.92
N TYR A 435 -8.80 -7.00 -11.64
CA TYR A 435 -9.14 -5.91 -10.74
C TYR A 435 -7.89 -5.14 -10.29
N ALA A 436 -6.82 -5.86 -9.95
CA ALA A 436 -5.57 -5.28 -9.49
C ALA A 436 -4.79 -4.57 -10.60
N MET A 437 -4.90 -5.03 -11.85
CA MET A 437 -4.16 -4.53 -13.00
C MET A 437 -4.95 -3.50 -13.81
N GLU A 438 -6.26 -3.69 -13.98
CA GLU A 438 -7.08 -2.89 -14.89
C GLU A 438 -8.23 -2.16 -14.17
N GLY A 439 -8.42 -2.40 -12.87
CA GLY A 439 -9.53 -1.84 -12.11
C GLY A 439 -10.89 -2.43 -12.49
N LEU A 440 -10.92 -3.56 -13.20
CA LEU A 440 -12.15 -4.25 -13.58
C LEU A 440 -12.67 -5.07 -12.40
N TYR A 441 -13.85 -4.75 -11.89
CA TYR A 441 -14.49 -5.49 -10.81
C TYR A 441 -15.85 -6.05 -11.24
N SER A 442 -16.15 -7.23 -10.74
CA SER A 442 -17.38 -7.96 -11.05
C SER A 442 -17.69 -8.95 -9.93
N ILE A 443 -18.75 -9.74 -10.09
CA ILE A 443 -18.99 -10.88 -9.19
C ILE A 443 -17.80 -11.86 -9.21
N LYS A 444 -17.07 -11.95 -10.34
CA LYS A 444 -15.93 -12.87 -10.51
C LYS A 444 -14.67 -12.40 -9.78
N SER A 445 -14.52 -11.10 -9.52
CA SER A 445 -13.41 -10.60 -8.70
C SER A 445 -13.61 -10.98 -7.22
N ASP A 446 -14.84 -10.95 -6.72
CA ASP A 446 -15.16 -11.45 -5.36
C ASP A 446 -15.02 -12.98 -5.25
N VAL A 447 -15.38 -13.72 -6.30
CA VAL A 447 -15.17 -15.18 -6.38
C VAL A 447 -13.68 -15.52 -6.24
N PHE A 448 -12.80 -14.76 -6.89
CA PHE A 448 -11.35 -14.93 -6.74
C PHE A 448 -10.91 -14.71 -5.29
N SER A 449 -11.32 -13.60 -4.67
CA SER A 449 -11.01 -13.32 -3.26
C SER A 449 -11.53 -14.42 -2.32
N PHE A 450 -12.72 -14.96 -2.61
CA PHE A 450 -13.28 -16.10 -1.88
C PHE A 450 -12.43 -17.36 -2.03
N GLY A 451 -11.97 -17.68 -3.24
CA GLY A 451 -11.09 -18.82 -3.49
C GLY A 451 -9.79 -18.75 -2.69
N VAL A 452 -9.15 -17.57 -2.65
CA VAL A 452 -7.96 -17.32 -1.81
C VAL A 452 -8.28 -17.55 -0.32
N LEU A 453 -9.36 -16.96 0.18
CA LEU A 453 -9.79 -17.07 1.57
C LEU A 453 -10.11 -18.52 1.95
N MET A 454 -10.78 -19.26 1.05
CA MET A 454 -11.10 -20.66 1.26
C MET A 454 -9.83 -21.51 1.38
N LEU A 455 -8.85 -21.33 0.49
CA LEU A 455 -7.57 -22.03 0.55
C LEU A 455 -6.80 -21.69 1.84
N GLU A 456 -6.82 -20.42 2.26
CA GLU A 456 -6.23 -19.98 3.53
C GLU A 456 -6.86 -20.67 4.75
N ILE A 457 -8.19 -20.81 4.79
CA ILE A 457 -8.91 -21.50 5.87
C ILE A 457 -8.52 -22.98 5.93
N ILE A 458 -8.48 -23.66 4.77
CA ILE A 458 -8.24 -25.11 4.69
C ILE A 458 -6.80 -25.44 5.07
N ILE A 459 -5.83 -24.66 4.58
CA ILE A 459 -4.39 -24.89 4.79
C ILE A 459 -3.96 -24.37 6.17
N GLY A 460 -4.72 -23.45 6.76
CA GLY A 460 -4.43 -22.86 8.06
C GLY A 460 -3.16 -22.00 8.06
N ARG A 461 -2.71 -21.54 6.89
CA ARG A 461 -1.56 -20.65 6.74
C ARG A 461 -2.04 -19.32 6.19
N ARG A 462 -1.65 -18.22 6.84
CA ARG A 462 -2.01 -16.88 6.39
C ARG A 462 -1.52 -16.64 4.97
N ASN A 463 -2.39 -16.07 4.14
CA ASN A 463 -2.01 -15.62 2.80
C ASN A 463 -0.93 -14.52 2.88
N ALA A 464 -1.07 -13.62 3.86
CA ALA A 464 -0.02 -12.67 4.25
C ALA A 464 1.16 -13.43 4.90
N GLY A 465 2.28 -13.53 4.16
CA GLY A 465 3.49 -14.20 4.62
C GLY A 465 3.81 -15.53 3.91
N PHE A 466 3.05 -15.95 2.89
CA PHE A 466 3.33 -17.21 2.19
C PHE A 466 4.69 -17.25 1.47
N HIS A 467 5.20 -16.07 1.06
CA HIS A 467 6.56 -15.85 0.53
C HIS A 467 7.69 -16.34 1.48
N LEU A 468 7.39 -16.64 2.75
CA LEU A 468 8.35 -17.15 3.75
C LEU A 468 8.43 -18.69 3.81
N SER A 469 7.59 -19.42 3.06
CA SER A 469 7.72 -20.88 2.93
C SER A 469 8.64 -21.20 1.74
N LYS A 470 9.68 -22.02 1.94
CA LYS A 470 10.65 -22.43 0.90
C LYS A 470 10.03 -23.30 -0.22
N HIS A 471 8.72 -23.23 -0.46
CA HIS A 471 7.95 -24.21 -1.23
C HIS A 471 7.21 -23.62 -2.44
N ALA A 472 6.87 -22.32 -2.45
CA ALA A 472 6.37 -21.60 -3.63
C ALA A 472 6.29 -20.07 -3.36
N PRO A 473 6.23 -19.21 -4.40
CA PRO A 473 6.19 -17.76 -4.25
C PRO A 473 4.89 -17.20 -3.64
N SER A 474 3.77 -17.91 -3.67
CA SER A 474 2.49 -17.47 -3.07
C SER A 474 1.68 -18.68 -2.60
N LEU A 475 0.63 -18.44 -1.81
CA LEU A 475 -0.29 -19.51 -1.36
C LEU A 475 -0.87 -20.25 -2.58
N LEU A 476 -1.32 -19.48 -3.58
CA LEU A 476 -1.86 -20.03 -4.82
C LEU A 476 -0.81 -20.84 -5.59
N ALA A 477 0.42 -20.34 -5.72
CA ALA A 477 1.49 -21.06 -6.41
C ALA A 477 1.85 -22.38 -5.70
N TYR A 478 1.77 -22.42 -4.36
CA TYR A 478 2.03 -23.63 -3.58
C TYR A 478 0.94 -24.67 -3.74
N VAL A 479 -0.31 -24.26 -3.58
CA VAL A 479 -1.46 -25.17 -3.75
C VAL A 479 -1.49 -25.70 -5.17
N TRP A 480 -1.29 -24.83 -6.17
CA TRP A 480 -1.23 -25.22 -7.57
C TRP A 480 -0.11 -26.23 -7.85
N ARG A 481 1.09 -26.02 -7.30
CA ARG A 481 2.20 -26.97 -7.45
C ARG A 481 1.85 -28.33 -6.87
N LEU A 482 1.28 -28.38 -5.66
CA LEU A 482 0.91 -29.64 -5.02
C LEU A 482 -0.21 -30.36 -5.76
N TRP A 483 -1.23 -29.63 -6.20
CA TRP A 483 -2.32 -30.17 -7.02
C TRP A 483 -1.79 -30.81 -8.31
N ARG A 484 -0.91 -30.10 -9.04
CA ARG A 484 -0.27 -30.63 -10.25
C ARG A 484 0.60 -31.87 -10.02
N GLU A 485 1.17 -32.01 -8.83
CA GLU A 485 1.97 -33.17 -8.44
C GLU A 485 1.13 -34.31 -7.84
N GLY A 486 -0.19 -34.14 -7.68
CA GLY A 486 -1.07 -35.11 -6.99
C GLY A 486 -0.76 -35.24 -5.49
N LYS A 487 -0.32 -34.14 -4.86
CA LYS A 487 0.17 -34.05 -3.48
C LYS A 487 -0.61 -33.04 -2.64
N GLU A 488 -1.83 -32.69 -3.03
CA GLU A 488 -2.67 -31.72 -2.35
C GLU A 488 -2.88 -32.06 -0.87
N LEU A 489 -2.94 -33.36 -0.50
CA LEU A 489 -3.03 -33.81 0.88
C LEU A 489 -1.83 -33.40 1.75
N GLU A 490 -0.65 -33.13 1.16
CA GLU A 490 0.53 -32.62 1.90
C GLU A 490 0.32 -31.18 2.41
N SER A 491 -0.65 -30.45 1.84
CA SER A 491 -1.03 -29.11 2.29
C SER A 491 -2.00 -29.11 3.48
N MET A 492 -2.52 -30.28 3.87
CA MET A 492 -3.46 -30.41 4.97
C MET A 492 -2.81 -29.96 6.28
N ASP A 493 -3.50 -29.09 7.02
CA ASP A 493 -3.09 -28.69 8.36
C ASP A 493 -3.02 -29.97 9.24
N PRO A 494 -1.88 -30.28 9.88
CA PRO A 494 -1.76 -31.49 10.70
C PRO A 494 -2.85 -31.63 11.78
N LEU A 495 -3.39 -30.51 12.26
CA LEU A 495 -4.49 -30.47 13.23
C LEU A 495 -5.83 -30.97 12.65
N LEU A 496 -5.96 -31.08 11.33
CA LEU A 496 -7.17 -31.55 10.63
C LEU A 496 -7.13 -33.03 10.29
N THR A 497 -5.95 -33.68 10.36
CA THR A 497 -5.72 -35.06 9.90
C THR A 497 -6.68 -36.09 10.53
N GLU A 498 -7.12 -35.87 11.76
CA GLU A 498 -8.06 -36.76 12.47
C GLU A 498 -9.54 -36.40 12.27
N SER A 499 -9.85 -35.16 11.87
CA SER A 499 -11.23 -34.65 11.80
C SER A 499 -11.77 -34.47 10.37
N CYS A 500 -10.91 -34.58 9.36
CA CYS A 500 -11.22 -34.30 7.96
C CYS A 500 -11.17 -35.56 7.09
N CYS A 501 -12.20 -35.77 6.25
CA CYS A 501 -12.15 -36.78 5.20
C CYS A 501 -11.30 -36.28 4.01
N LYS A 502 -10.38 -37.12 3.52
CA LYS A 502 -9.49 -36.80 2.38
C LYS A 502 -10.27 -36.33 1.14
N ILE A 503 -11.38 -37.00 0.83
CA ILE A 503 -12.24 -36.69 -0.33
C ILE A 503 -12.83 -35.28 -0.19
N GLU A 504 -13.30 -34.91 1.01
CA GLU A 504 -13.85 -33.58 1.26
C GLU A 504 -12.75 -32.50 1.16
N PHE A 505 -11.54 -32.81 1.63
CA PHE A 505 -10.39 -31.90 1.53
C PHE A 505 -9.98 -31.67 0.07
N GLU A 506 -9.78 -32.73 -0.70
CA GLU A 506 -9.42 -32.69 -2.12
C GLU A 506 -10.47 -31.91 -2.91
N ARG A 507 -11.76 -32.18 -2.65
CA ARG A 507 -12.87 -31.45 -3.26
C ARG A 507 -12.80 -29.95 -2.95
N CYS A 508 -12.50 -29.59 -1.71
CA CYS A 508 -12.37 -28.19 -1.33
C CYS A 508 -11.16 -27.51 -1.99
N ILE A 509 -10.02 -28.19 -2.11
CA ILE A 509 -8.86 -27.67 -2.85
C ILE A 509 -9.23 -27.44 -4.32
N GLN A 510 -9.90 -28.39 -4.95
CA GLN A 510 -10.33 -28.27 -6.35
C GLN A 510 -11.27 -27.08 -6.55
N VAL A 511 -12.29 -26.93 -5.71
CA VAL A 511 -13.21 -25.79 -5.77
C VAL A 511 -12.48 -24.47 -5.52
N GLY A 512 -11.57 -24.43 -4.55
CA GLY A 512 -10.74 -23.25 -4.28
C GLY A 512 -9.90 -22.84 -5.50
N LEU A 513 -9.30 -23.81 -6.20
CA LEU A 513 -8.53 -23.60 -7.43
C LEU A 513 -9.42 -23.13 -8.60
N LEU A 514 -10.62 -23.69 -8.76
CA LEU A 514 -11.60 -23.22 -9.75
C LEU A 514 -12.04 -21.76 -9.50
N CYS A 515 -12.07 -21.31 -8.24
CA CYS A 515 -12.41 -19.92 -7.91
C CYS A 515 -11.30 -18.92 -8.26
N VAL A 516 -10.03 -19.33 -8.32
CA VAL A 516 -8.87 -18.44 -8.53
C VAL A 516 -8.26 -18.51 -9.93
N GLN A 517 -9.03 -18.99 -10.92
CA GLN A 517 -8.59 -19.03 -12.32
C GLN A 517 -8.15 -17.64 -12.81
N GLU A 518 -7.18 -17.60 -13.72
CA GLU A 518 -6.69 -16.34 -14.28
C GLU A 518 -7.78 -15.58 -15.01
N ASP A 519 -8.44 -16.22 -15.98
CA ASP A 519 -9.58 -15.65 -16.68
C ASP A 519 -10.82 -15.61 -15.76
N PRO A 520 -11.45 -14.44 -15.56
CA PRO A 520 -12.69 -14.31 -14.80
C PRO A 520 -13.83 -15.20 -15.32
N MET A 521 -13.85 -15.52 -16.62
CA MET A 521 -14.88 -16.35 -17.25
C MET A 521 -14.82 -17.80 -16.82
N ASP A 522 -13.62 -18.32 -16.56
CA ASP A 522 -13.40 -19.70 -16.11
C ASP A 522 -13.79 -19.91 -14.63
N ARG A 523 -13.92 -18.83 -13.87
CA ARG A 523 -14.33 -18.91 -12.46
C ARG A 523 -15.83 -19.25 -12.34
N PRO A 524 -16.26 -20.13 -11.43
CA PRO A 524 -17.68 -20.42 -11.21
C PRO A 524 -18.42 -19.21 -10.62
N THR A 525 -19.76 -19.22 -10.67
CA THR A 525 -20.59 -18.32 -9.86
C THR A 525 -20.63 -18.80 -8.41
N MET A 526 -20.95 -17.92 -7.46
CA MET A 526 -21.08 -18.33 -6.06
C MET A 526 -22.23 -19.34 -5.83
N SER A 527 -23.29 -19.27 -6.64
CA SER A 527 -24.36 -20.27 -6.66
C SER A 527 -23.82 -21.66 -7.03
N SER A 528 -23.01 -21.73 -8.09
CA SER A 528 -22.31 -22.95 -8.49
C SER A 528 -21.36 -23.44 -7.40
N VAL A 529 -20.56 -22.55 -6.78
CA VAL A 529 -19.64 -22.89 -5.69
C VAL A 529 -20.38 -23.53 -4.51
N VAL A 530 -21.52 -22.99 -4.08
CA VAL A 530 -22.31 -23.55 -2.97
C VAL A 530 -22.80 -24.97 -3.28
N VAL A 531 -23.21 -25.24 -4.53
CA VAL A 531 -23.59 -26.58 -5.00
C VAL A 531 -22.38 -27.51 -5.06
N MET A 532 -21.27 -27.04 -5.64
CA MET A 532 -20.02 -27.79 -5.74
C MET A 532 -19.52 -28.21 -4.37
N LEU A 533 -19.58 -27.37 -3.35
CA LEU A 533 -19.16 -27.72 -1.99
C LEU A 533 -20.03 -28.79 -1.32
N ARG A 534 -21.32 -28.87 -1.66
CA ARG A 534 -22.30 -29.72 -0.95
C ARG A 534 -22.64 -31.03 -1.64
N SER A 535 -22.44 -31.11 -2.96
CA SER A 535 -22.92 -32.24 -3.75
C SER A 535 -21.76 -33.16 -4.15
N GLU A 536 -21.69 -34.35 -3.55
CA GLU A 536 -20.68 -35.37 -3.91
C GLU A 536 -20.85 -35.90 -5.34
N THR A 537 -22.03 -35.74 -5.94
CA THR A 537 -22.40 -36.24 -7.27
C THR A 537 -22.03 -35.30 -8.42
N VAL A 538 -21.65 -34.05 -8.13
CA VAL A 538 -21.30 -33.08 -9.18
C VAL A 538 -19.85 -33.32 -9.59
N SER A 539 -19.66 -33.72 -10.85
CA SER A 539 -18.36 -33.79 -11.49
C SER A 539 -17.77 -32.38 -11.59
N LEU A 540 -16.60 -32.18 -11.00
CA LEU A 540 -15.86 -30.93 -11.06
C LEU A 540 -14.92 -30.95 -12.25
N GLN A 541 -14.80 -29.80 -12.93
CA GLN A 541 -13.80 -29.63 -13.99
C GLN A 541 -12.40 -29.61 -13.38
N GLU A 542 -11.39 -29.99 -14.18
CA GLU A 542 -10.00 -29.79 -13.77
C GLU A 542 -9.67 -28.29 -13.79
N PRO A 543 -9.13 -27.73 -12.68
CA PRO A 543 -8.74 -26.34 -12.65
C PRO A 543 -7.55 -26.09 -13.57
N GLN A 544 -7.55 -24.97 -14.29
CA GLN A 544 -6.39 -24.48 -15.02
C GLN A 544 -5.49 -23.64 -14.10
N GLN A 545 -4.38 -23.17 -14.64
CA GLN A 545 -3.39 -22.42 -13.89
C GLN A 545 -3.96 -21.10 -13.34
N PRO A 546 -3.90 -20.87 -12.01
CA PRO A 546 -4.29 -19.60 -11.41
C PRO A 546 -3.35 -18.45 -11.82
N ALA A 547 -3.87 -17.22 -11.80
CA ALA A 547 -3.05 -16.02 -12.04
C ALA A 547 -1.91 -15.89 -11.03
N PHE A 548 -0.70 -15.66 -11.53
CA PHE A 548 0.50 -15.55 -10.70
C PHE A 548 0.58 -14.19 -9.97
N SER A 549 0.36 -14.16 -8.66
CA SER A 549 0.97 -13.10 -7.83
C SER A 549 2.50 -13.34 -7.82
N VAL A 550 3.23 -12.44 -8.47
CA VAL A 550 4.64 -12.55 -8.86
C VAL A 550 5.58 -12.93 -7.71
N GLY A 551 6.43 -13.94 -7.94
CA GLY A 551 7.67 -14.16 -7.18
C GLY A 551 8.67 -15.00 -7.99
N ARG A 552 9.89 -14.46 -8.23
CA ARG A 552 10.92 -15.10 -9.06
C ARG A 552 11.42 -16.41 -8.44
N ILE A 553 11.29 -17.53 -9.16
CA ILE A 553 12.23 -18.65 -9.07
C ILE A 553 13.21 -18.47 -10.23
N ALA A 554 14.47 -18.15 -9.94
CA ALA A 554 15.54 -18.35 -10.91
C ALA A 554 15.81 -19.85 -10.97
N MET A 555 15.37 -20.52 -12.04
CA MET A 555 15.93 -21.81 -12.41
C MET A 555 17.40 -21.58 -12.72
N GLN A 556 18.30 -22.02 -11.85
CA GLN A 556 19.69 -22.22 -12.25
C GLN A 556 19.71 -23.41 -13.21
N SER A 557 19.80 -23.11 -14.51
CA SER A 557 20.28 -24.05 -15.51
C SER A 557 21.64 -24.57 -15.04
N GLY A 558 21.76 -25.89 -14.88
CA GLY A 558 23.01 -26.53 -14.50
C GLY A 558 24.11 -26.21 -15.51
N HIS A 559 25.19 -25.59 -15.04
CA HIS A 559 26.46 -25.61 -15.74
C HIS A 559 27.56 -26.07 -14.79
N SER A 560 28.16 -27.17 -15.21
CA SER A 560 29.28 -27.90 -14.63
C SER A 560 30.47 -26.98 -14.33
N LEU A 561 31.08 -27.17 -13.15
CA LEU A 561 32.36 -26.57 -12.81
C LEU A 561 33.41 -26.85 -13.90
N ARG A 562 34.09 -25.79 -14.38
CA ARG A 562 35.47 -25.87 -14.85
C ARG A 562 36.32 -24.78 -14.18
N SER A 563 37.57 -25.18 -13.96
CA SER A 563 38.64 -24.65 -13.10
C SER A 563 39.13 -23.22 -13.39
N PRO A 564 39.80 -22.57 -12.41
CA PRO A 564 40.26 -21.18 -12.52
C PRO A 564 41.62 -21.07 -13.22
N GLY A 565 41.71 -20.24 -14.25
CA GLY A 565 42.95 -19.87 -14.91
C GLY A 565 42.74 -18.67 -15.85
N ASP A 566 43.60 -17.68 -15.70
CA ASP A 566 43.84 -16.50 -16.54
C ASP A 566 42.93 -15.26 -16.38
N LEU A 567 43.42 -14.35 -15.52
CA LEU A 567 43.15 -12.92 -15.58
C LEU A 567 44.08 -12.24 -16.61
N SER A 568 43.52 -11.43 -17.48
CA SER A 568 44.19 -10.36 -18.26
C SER A 568 43.11 -9.36 -18.70
N ILE A 569 42.92 -8.21 -18.05
CA ILE A 569 43.57 -6.90 -18.27
C ILE A 569 43.49 -6.40 -19.74
N ASN A 570 42.78 -5.27 -19.91
CA ASN A 570 42.73 -4.28 -21.00
C ASN A 570 41.85 -4.57 -22.24
N GLY A 571 40.63 -4.02 -22.21
CA GLY A 571 39.82 -3.72 -23.40
C GLY A 571 39.82 -2.22 -23.71
N LEU A 572 40.91 -1.69 -24.25
CA LEU A 572 40.96 -0.37 -24.91
C LEU A 572 40.78 -0.59 -26.41
N THR A 573 39.75 0.00 -27.02
CA THR A 573 39.57 0.00 -28.48
C THR A 573 40.05 1.34 -29.03
N VAL A 574 41.19 1.31 -29.74
CA VAL A 574 41.75 2.46 -30.47
C VAL A 574 41.02 2.58 -31.80
N SER A 575 40.44 3.75 -32.08
CA SER A 575 39.84 4.07 -33.38
C SER A 575 40.92 4.59 -34.34
N ALA A 576 41.15 3.89 -35.45
CA ALA A 576 41.97 4.38 -36.56
C ALA A 576 41.05 4.90 -37.66
N VAL A 577 41.03 6.21 -37.85
CA VAL A 577 40.45 6.90 -39.01
C VAL A 577 41.42 6.74 -40.19
N LEU A 578 40.93 6.30 -41.34
CA LEU A 578 41.61 6.55 -42.62
C LEU A 578 40.63 7.13 -43.65
N PRO A 579 41.04 8.16 -44.41
CA PRO A 579 40.14 9.00 -45.19
C PRO A 579 40.00 8.53 -46.64
N ARG A 580 38.82 8.75 -47.21
CA ARG A 580 38.66 9.53 -48.45
C ARG A 580 37.24 10.06 -48.54
#